data_AF-A0A957WAI0-F1
#
_entry.id   AF-A0A957WAI0-F1
#
_cell.length_a   1.000
_cell.length_b   1.000
_cell.length_c   1.000
_cell.angle_alpha   90.00
_cell.angle_beta   90.00
_cell.angle_gamma   90.00
#
_symmetry.space_group_name_H-M   'P 1'
#
loop_
_entity.id
_entity.type
_entity.pdbx_description
1 polymer ?
#
loop_
_entity_poly.entity_id
_entity_poly.type
_entity_poly.pdbx_seq_one_letter_code
_entity_poly.pdbx_strand_id
1 'polypeptide(L)'
;LSNNTAATGGGLYSASGLMTLQNSIVANSPTGGNCGGAGLISSIGFSLDSDGSCVGTGAGDIAGVNPVLGPLQNNGGSTNTQALLADSPAINAIPTGSSGCGTTFTADQRGVTRPRAGACDIGAFEGNGLGGLTLPADNLKIYLPLLVQPYSTQR
;
A
#
# COMPACT_ATOMS: atom_id res chain seq x y z
N LEU A 1 -1.08 -3.07 10.22
CA LEU A 1 -0.71 -3.78 11.48
C LEU A 1 -0.88 -5.27 11.21
N SER A 2 0.01 -6.13 11.69
CA SER A 2 -0.03 -7.57 11.40
C SER A 2 0.47 -8.40 12.59
N ASN A 3 0.02 -9.66 12.68
CA ASN A 3 0.45 -10.69 13.64
C ASN A 3 0.10 -10.46 15.11
N ASN A 4 -0.87 -9.60 15.42
CA ASN A 4 -1.42 -9.56 16.77
C ASN A 4 -2.50 -10.66 16.92
N THR A 5 -2.42 -11.41 18.02
CA THR A 5 -3.23 -12.60 18.31
C THR A 5 -4.33 -12.32 19.34
N ALA A 6 -4.78 -11.08 19.47
CA ALA A 6 -5.93 -10.74 20.31
C ALA A 6 -7.18 -11.52 19.88
N ALA A 7 -8.07 -11.80 20.83
CA ALA A 7 -9.33 -12.51 20.57
C ALA A 7 -10.33 -11.66 19.77
N THR A 8 -10.18 -10.33 19.80
CA THR A 8 -11.00 -9.36 19.06
C THR A 8 -10.11 -8.19 18.65
N GLY A 9 -10.23 -7.71 17.42
CA GLY A 9 -9.45 -6.59 16.90
C GLY A 9 -7.96 -6.92 16.80
N GLY A 10 -7.63 -8.06 16.19
CA GLY A 10 -6.26 -8.50 15.98
C GLY A 10 -5.44 -7.52 15.15
N GLY A 11 -6.06 -6.72 14.28
CA GLY A 11 -5.40 -5.61 13.60
C GLY A 11 -5.57 -4.29 14.38
N LEU A 12 -6.82 -3.88 14.55
CA LEU A 12 -7.26 -2.66 15.20
C LEU A 12 -8.40 -2.97 16.17
N TYR A 13 -8.36 -2.36 17.35
CA TYR A 13 -9.40 -2.49 18.36
C TYR A 13 -9.84 -1.10 18.82
N SER A 14 -11.13 -0.81 18.71
CA SER A 14 -11.73 0.42 19.26
C SER A 14 -12.66 0.06 20.41
N ALA A 15 -12.29 0.41 21.64
CA ALA A 15 -13.12 0.16 22.81
C ALA A 15 -14.38 1.05 22.82
N SER A 16 -14.23 2.29 22.37
CA SER A 16 -15.28 3.30 22.23
C SER A 16 -14.79 4.43 21.31
N GLY A 17 -15.71 5.27 20.86
CA GLY A 17 -15.37 6.42 19.99
C GLY A 17 -15.11 6.02 18.53
N LEU A 18 -14.74 7.02 17.73
CA LEU A 18 -14.44 6.89 16.30
C LEU A 18 -12.92 6.79 16.09
N MET A 19 -12.50 5.75 15.36
CA MET A 19 -11.15 5.62 14.81
C MET A 19 -11.23 5.74 13.29
N THR A 20 -10.44 6.65 12.71
CA THR A 20 -10.40 6.87 11.26
C THR A 20 -9.18 6.21 10.63
N LEU A 21 -9.38 5.51 9.52
CA LEU A 21 -8.33 4.99 8.66
C LEU A 21 -8.24 5.80 7.36
N GLN A 22 -7.03 5.99 6.86
CA GLN A 22 -6.79 6.59 5.56
C GLN A 22 -5.53 5.97 4.94
N ASN A 23 -5.55 5.69 3.64
CA ASN A 23 -4.37 5.24 2.89
C ASN A 23 -3.64 4.04 3.56
N SER A 24 -4.39 3.19 4.26
CA SER A 24 -3.83 2.21 5.21
C SER A 24 -4.16 0.77 4.83
N ILE A 25 -3.29 -0.16 5.20
CA ILE A 25 -3.53 -1.61 5.06
C ILE A 25 -3.70 -2.26 6.44
N VAL A 26 -4.81 -2.98 6.63
CA VAL A 26 -5.03 -3.86 7.79
C VAL A 26 -5.20 -5.30 7.31
N ALA A 27 -4.21 -6.13 7.60
CA ALA A 27 -4.19 -7.52 7.15
C ALA A 27 -3.28 -8.38 8.02
N ASN A 28 -3.31 -9.69 7.78
CA ASN A 28 -2.51 -10.67 8.51
C ASN A 28 -2.81 -10.64 10.03
N SER A 29 -4.10 -10.55 10.38
CA SER A 29 -4.60 -10.74 11.74
C SER A 29 -5.00 -12.20 11.95
N PRO A 30 -4.12 -13.06 12.49
CA PRO A 30 -4.35 -14.50 12.56
C PRO A 30 -5.52 -14.88 13.45
N THR A 31 -5.89 -14.03 14.42
CA THR A 31 -7.06 -14.21 15.27
C THR A 31 -7.74 -12.86 15.51
N GLY A 32 -9.04 -12.89 15.87
CA GLY A 32 -9.79 -11.70 16.28
C GLY A 32 -10.17 -10.73 15.17
N GLY A 33 -9.87 -11.04 13.91
CA GLY A 33 -10.18 -10.21 12.74
C GLY A 33 -9.28 -8.98 12.60
N ASN A 34 -9.38 -8.29 11.48
CA ASN A 34 -8.64 -7.06 11.24
C ASN A 34 -9.15 -5.93 12.13
N CYS A 35 -10.47 -5.79 12.30
CA CYS A 35 -11.08 -4.76 13.13
C CYS A 35 -12.11 -5.34 14.10
N GLY A 36 -12.18 -4.74 15.30
CA GLY A 36 -13.16 -5.14 16.30
C GLY A 36 -13.28 -4.14 17.46
N GLY A 37 -14.12 -4.50 18.43
CA GLY A 37 -14.48 -3.66 19.57
C GLY A 37 -15.88 -3.05 19.45
N ALA A 38 -16.25 -2.22 20.42
CA ALA A 38 -17.57 -1.57 20.47
C ALA A 38 -17.58 -0.14 19.90
N GLY A 39 -16.40 0.44 19.67
CA GLY A 39 -16.24 1.72 18.97
C GLY A 39 -16.34 1.56 17.46
N LEU A 40 -16.57 2.68 16.75
CA LEU A 40 -16.66 2.70 15.30
C LEU A 40 -15.25 2.82 14.71
N ILE A 41 -14.91 1.92 13.80
CA ILE A 41 -13.74 2.01 12.94
C ILE A 41 -14.26 2.33 11.54
N SER A 42 -13.77 3.40 10.94
CA SER A 42 -14.24 3.86 9.63
C SER A 42 -13.09 4.37 8.78
N SER A 43 -13.14 4.10 7.49
CA SER A 43 -12.20 4.67 6.53
C SER A 43 -12.70 6.02 6.00
N ILE A 44 -11.78 6.98 5.88
CA ILE A 44 -12.00 8.22 5.12
C ILE A 44 -11.44 8.13 3.69
N GLY A 45 -11.03 6.94 3.26
CA GLY A 45 -10.72 6.61 1.87
C GLY A 45 -9.40 5.88 1.68
N PHE A 46 -9.33 5.21 0.53
CA PHE A 46 -8.14 4.55 -0.02
C PHE A 46 -7.46 3.63 0.98
N SER A 47 -8.22 2.96 1.84
CA SER A 47 -7.69 1.95 2.76
C SER A 47 -8.06 0.56 2.28
N LEU A 48 -7.23 -0.43 2.60
CA LEU A 48 -7.45 -1.82 2.25
C LEU A 48 -7.50 -2.66 3.52
N ASP A 49 -8.50 -3.53 3.61
CA ASP A 49 -8.57 -4.53 4.66
C ASP A 49 -8.84 -5.93 4.09
N SER A 50 -8.22 -6.94 4.71
CA SER A 50 -8.20 -8.30 4.14
C SER A 50 -9.41 -9.18 4.46
N ASP A 51 -10.27 -8.76 5.39
CA ASP A 51 -11.42 -9.56 5.86
C ASP A 51 -12.76 -8.81 5.82
N GLY A 52 -12.77 -7.55 5.39
CA GLY A 52 -13.95 -6.69 5.24
C GLY A 52 -14.46 -6.08 6.55
N SER A 53 -13.73 -6.24 7.65
CA SER A 53 -14.19 -5.78 8.98
C SER A 53 -13.87 -4.31 9.26
N CYS A 54 -12.98 -3.68 8.48
CA CYS A 54 -12.48 -2.34 8.77
C CYS A 54 -13.03 -1.24 7.85
N VAL A 55 -13.18 -1.54 6.55
CA VAL A 55 -13.41 -0.52 5.52
C VAL A 55 -14.53 -0.95 4.55
N GLY A 56 -14.87 -0.10 3.57
CA GLY A 56 -15.84 -0.45 2.53
C GLY A 56 -16.83 0.64 2.16
N THR A 57 -16.76 1.81 2.81
CA THR A 57 -17.62 2.95 2.53
C THR A 57 -16.86 4.20 2.09
N GLY A 58 -15.54 4.24 2.30
CA GLY A 58 -14.68 5.34 1.86
C GLY A 58 -14.37 5.26 0.37
N ALA A 59 -14.11 6.41 -0.25
CA ALA A 59 -13.70 6.46 -1.64
C ALA A 59 -12.40 5.68 -1.87
N GLY A 60 -12.40 4.76 -2.84
CA GLY A 60 -11.22 3.95 -3.16
C GLY A 60 -10.84 2.89 -2.12
N ASP A 61 -11.72 2.62 -1.15
CA ASP A 61 -11.50 1.51 -0.21
C ASP A 61 -11.55 0.15 -0.92
N ILE A 62 -10.78 -0.79 -0.41
CA ILE A 62 -10.72 -2.17 -0.89
C ILE A 62 -10.97 -3.10 0.30
N ALA A 63 -12.19 -3.61 0.42
CA ALA A 63 -12.62 -4.41 1.56
C ALA A 63 -12.63 -5.92 1.26
N GLY A 64 -12.14 -6.73 2.19
CA GLY A 64 -12.16 -8.20 2.08
C GLY A 64 -11.22 -8.77 1.02
N VAL A 65 -10.12 -8.09 0.71
CA VAL A 65 -9.17 -8.50 -0.33
C VAL A 65 -7.77 -8.66 0.24
N ASN A 66 -7.08 -9.75 -0.13
CA ASN A 66 -5.69 -9.96 0.26
C ASN A 66 -4.79 -8.87 -0.36
N PRO A 67 -4.02 -8.09 0.45
CA PRO A 67 -3.12 -7.06 -0.07
C PRO A 67 -1.87 -7.60 -0.77
N VAL A 68 -1.60 -8.91 -0.73
CA VAL A 68 -0.43 -9.55 -1.37
C VAL A 68 0.89 -8.91 -0.90
N LEU A 69 1.12 -8.99 0.41
CA LEU A 69 2.29 -8.41 1.07
C LEU A 69 3.45 -9.41 1.17
N GLY A 70 4.67 -8.90 1.04
CA GLY A 70 5.89 -9.59 1.44
C GLY A 70 6.05 -9.63 2.96
N PRO A 71 7.03 -10.39 3.47
CA PRO A 71 7.29 -10.47 4.91
C PRO A 71 7.72 -9.11 5.48
N LEU A 72 7.48 -8.93 6.79
CA LEU A 72 8.01 -7.79 7.54
C LEU A 72 9.53 -7.92 7.66
N GLN A 73 10.26 -7.09 6.93
CA GLN A 73 11.72 -7.15 6.87
C GLN A 73 12.31 -5.78 6.55
N ASN A 74 13.63 -5.68 6.56
CA ASN A 74 14.32 -4.47 6.13
C ASN A 74 14.20 -4.35 4.59
N ASN A 75 13.34 -3.45 4.11
CA ASN A 75 13.24 -3.10 2.69
C ASN A 75 13.81 -1.70 2.39
N GLY A 76 14.77 -1.26 3.23
CA GLY A 76 15.28 0.11 3.29
C GLY A 76 14.54 0.97 4.32
N GLY A 77 15.16 2.07 4.74
CA GLY A 77 14.61 2.99 5.75
C GLY A 77 15.05 2.69 7.19
N SER A 78 14.44 3.40 8.16
CA SER A 78 14.77 3.27 9.58
C SER A 78 13.98 2.18 10.31
N THR A 79 12.92 1.64 9.69
CA THR A 79 12.08 0.56 10.26
C THR A 79 11.80 -0.53 9.23
N ASN A 80 11.53 -1.75 9.71
CA ASN A 80 11.04 -2.82 8.84
C ASN A 80 9.68 -2.45 8.23
N THR A 81 9.46 -2.87 6.99
CA THR A 81 8.23 -2.65 6.23
C THR A 81 7.75 -3.97 5.62
N GLN A 82 6.50 -4.01 5.15
CA GLN A 82 6.00 -5.08 4.29
C GLN A 82 5.93 -4.50 2.86
N ALA A 83 6.70 -5.07 1.95
CA ALA A 83 6.67 -4.65 0.55
C ALA A 83 5.39 -5.13 -0.14
N LEU A 84 4.88 -4.36 -1.09
CA LEU A 84 3.83 -4.83 -1.99
C LEU A 84 4.45 -5.79 -3.02
N LEU A 85 3.91 -7.01 -3.12
CA LEU A 85 4.33 -7.96 -4.15
C LEU A 85 3.63 -7.66 -5.47
N ALA A 86 4.03 -8.37 -6.53
CA ALA A 86 3.35 -8.33 -7.81
C ALA A 86 1.85 -8.59 -7.64
N ASP A 87 1.05 -7.87 -8.42
CA ASP A 87 -0.42 -7.94 -8.45
C ASP A 87 -1.12 -7.55 -7.15
N SER A 88 -0.41 -6.91 -6.21
CA SER A 88 -1.04 -6.31 -5.06
C SER A 88 -2.10 -5.28 -5.49
N PRO A 89 -3.36 -5.41 -5.03
CA PRO A 89 -4.42 -4.44 -5.33
C PRO A 89 -4.19 -3.06 -4.71
N ALA A 90 -3.19 -2.95 -3.81
CA ALA A 90 -2.77 -1.68 -3.23
C ALA A 90 -1.88 -0.85 -4.16
N ILE A 91 -1.33 -1.44 -5.23
CA ILE A 91 -0.42 -0.73 -6.14
C ILE A 91 -1.18 0.28 -7.00
N ASN A 92 -0.67 1.52 -7.07
CA ASN A 92 -1.22 2.64 -7.85
C ASN A 92 -2.71 2.93 -7.56
N ALA A 93 -3.20 2.57 -6.37
CA ALA A 93 -4.61 2.65 -6.04
C ALA A 93 -5.06 4.04 -5.58
N ILE A 94 -4.13 4.96 -5.27
CA ILE A 94 -4.45 6.33 -4.86
C ILE A 94 -4.07 7.31 -5.99
N PRO A 95 -5.04 7.93 -6.67
CA PRO A 95 -4.75 8.92 -7.69
C PRO A 95 -3.94 10.11 -7.15
N THR A 96 -3.01 10.64 -7.95
CA THR A 96 -2.26 11.85 -7.60
C THR A 96 -3.19 13.00 -7.23
N GLY A 97 -2.88 13.71 -6.14
CA GLY A 97 -3.69 14.80 -5.61
C GLY A 97 -4.93 14.36 -4.82
N SER A 98 -5.27 13.06 -4.83
CA SER A 98 -6.37 12.51 -4.02
C SER A 98 -5.84 11.99 -2.69
N SER A 99 -6.62 12.16 -1.61
CA SER A 99 -6.27 11.67 -0.27
C SER A 99 -4.85 12.05 0.18
N GLY A 100 -4.36 13.22 -0.26
CA GLY A 100 -3.01 13.72 0.06
C GLY A 100 -1.86 13.10 -0.76
N CYS A 101 -2.13 12.21 -1.71
CA CYS A 101 -1.10 11.57 -2.54
C CYS A 101 -0.29 12.61 -3.33
N GLY A 102 1.01 12.67 -3.08
CA GLY A 102 1.92 13.62 -3.74
C GLY A 102 1.78 15.07 -3.24
N THR A 103 0.94 15.33 -2.24
CA THR A 103 0.73 16.68 -1.67
C THR A 103 1.07 16.70 -0.18
N THR A 104 0.20 16.20 0.68
CA THR A 104 0.46 16.09 2.13
C THR A 104 1.21 14.81 2.50
N PHE A 105 1.12 13.76 1.65
CA PHE A 105 1.85 12.51 1.78
C PHE A 105 2.79 12.34 0.59
N THR A 106 4.02 12.82 0.75
CA THR A 106 5.03 12.91 -0.32
C THR A 106 6.10 11.83 -0.24
N ALA A 107 6.10 11.00 0.80
CA ALA A 107 7.03 9.88 0.96
C ALA A 107 6.40 8.70 1.70
N ASP A 108 7.00 7.52 1.54
CA ASP A 108 6.69 6.32 2.31
C ASP A 108 7.49 6.21 3.61
N GLN A 109 7.25 5.15 4.39
CA GLN A 109 7.92 4.96 5.69
C GLN A 109 9.45 4.84 5.55
N ARG A 110 9.94 4.51 4.36
CA ARG A 110 11.37 4.38 4.04
C ARG A 110 11.96 5.69 3.53
N GLY A 111 11.14 6.73 3.33
CA GLY A 111 11.52 8.00 2.73
C GLY A 111 11.48 8.00 1.20
N VAL A 112 10.92 6.96 0.56
CA VAL A 112 10.78 6.90 -0.90
C VAL A 112 9.65 7.83 -1.34
N THR A 113 9.94 8.72 -2.30
CA THR A 113 8.98 9.72 -2.79
C THR A 113 7.70 9.11 -3.33
N ARG A 114 6.59 9.82 -3.17
CA ARG A 114 5.28 9.52 -3.69
C ARG A 114 4.73 10.67 -4.55
N PRO A 115 3.99 10.40 -5.63
CA PRO A 115 3.83 9.11 -6.32
C PRO A 115 5.08 8.72 -7.13
N ARG A 116 5.25 7.43 -7.47
CA ARG A 116 6.32 6.99 -8.39
C ARG A 116 5.87 6.60 -9.80
N ALA A 117 4.61 6.25 -9.99
CA ALA A 117 4.05 5.91 -11.30
C ALA A 117 2.74 6.65 -11.59
N GLY A 118 2.67 7.93 -11.19
CA GLY A 118 1.49 8.77 -11.41
C GLY A 118 0.32 8.51 -10.44
N ALA A 119 0.47 7.54 -9.53
CA ALA A 119 -0.39 7.26 -8.40
C ALA A 119 0.47 6.82 -7.20
N CYS A 120 -0.10 6.92 -6.00
CA CYS A 120 0.52 6.36 -4.79
C CYS A 120 -0.05 4.97 -4.53
N ASP A 121 0.75 4.16 -3.85
CA ASP A 121 0.29 2.89 -3.31
C ASP A 121 -0.44 3.07 -1.97
N ILE A 122 -1.40 2.21 -1.68
CA ILE A 122 -2.04 2.14 -0.36
C ILE A 122 -1.04 1.53 0.64
N GLY A 123 -0.90 2.15 1.82
CA GLY A 123 -0.11 1.63 2.93
C GLY A 123 1.26 2.29 3.12
N ALA A 124 2.13 1.60 3.85
CA ALA A 124 3.39 2.16 4.35
C ALA A 124 4.56 2.09 3.35
N PHE A 125 4.36 1.45 2.19
CA PHE A 125 5.39 1.16 1.20
C PHE A 125 4.97 1.69 -0.17
N GLU A 126 5.88 2.34 -0.88
CA GLU A 126 5.73 2.74 -2.28
C GLU A 126 6.60 1.86 -3.19
N GLY A 127 5.96 1.03 -3.99
CA GLY A 127 6.56 0.22 -5.03
C GLY A 127 7.04 1.04 -6.22
N ASN A 128 7.65 0.36 -7.19
CA ASN A 128 8.09 1.00 -8.44
C ASN A 128 6.92 1.24 -9.41
N GLY A 129 5.67 1.07 -8.99
CA GLY A 129 4.47 1.20 -9.83
C GLY A 129 4.38 0.19 -10.98
N LEU A 130 5.30 -0.77 -11.07
CA LEU A 130 5.20 -1.94 -11.93
C LEU A 130 4.25 -2.96 -11.28
N GLY A 131 3.02 -2.53 -10.97
CA GLY A 131 1.91 -3.47 -10.82
C GLY A 131 1.85 -4.29 -12.10
N GLY A 132 1.84 -5.62 -11.96
CA GLY A 132 2.14 -6.59 -13.01
C GLY A 132 1.87 -6.06 -14.41
N LEU A 133 2.93 -5.72 -15.14
CA LEU A 133 2.83 -5.63 -16.58
C LEU A 133 2.66 -7.07 -17.05
N THR A 134 1.43 -7.58 -16.98
CA THR A 134 1.02 -8.80 -17.67
C THR A 134 1.05 -8.45 -19.14
N LEU A 135 2.25 -8.51 -19.69
CA LEU A 135 2.41 -8.46 -21.12
C LEU A 135 1.82 -9.76 -21.63
N PRO A 136 0.81 -9.73 -22.51
CA PRO A 136 0.44 -10.94 -23.22
C PRO A 136 1.72 -11.51 -23.81
N ALA A 137 1.93 -12.82 -23.64
CA ALA A 137 3.19 -13.49 -23.95
C ALA A 137 3.62 -13.38 -25.43
N ASP A 138 2.85 -12.69 -26.27
CA ASP A 138 3.08 -12.53 -27.69
C ASP A 138 3.29 -11.04 -28.03
N ASN A 139 4.55 -10.66 -28.26
CA ASN A 139 5.05 -9.38 -28.80
C ASN A 139 5.18 -8.16 -27.86
N LEU A 140 5.90 -8.33 -26.74
CA LEU A 140 6.49 -7.17 -26.06
C LEU A 140 7.56 -6.50 -26.92
N LYS A 141 7.29 -5.30 -27.42
CA LYS A 141 8.33 -4.35 -27.87
C LYS A 141 8.64 -3.40 -26.72
N ILE A 142 9.79 -3.60 -26.08
CA ILE A 142 10.32 -2.68 -25.07
C ILE A 142 10.92 -1.47 -25.83
N TYR A 143 10.28 -0.32 -25.74
CA TYR A 143 10.85 0.96 -26.15
C TYR A 143 11.42 1.68 -24.92
N LEU A 144 12.60 1.25 -24.46
CA LEU A 144 13.37 2.02 -23.47
C LEU A 144 13.96 3.26 -24.16
N PRO A 145 13.89 4.46 -23.57
CA PRO A 145 14.68 5.58 -24.05
C PRO A 145 16.16 5.25 -23.84
N LEU A 146 16.87 4.90 -24.93
CA LEU A 146 18.31 4.74 -24.91
C LEU A 146 18.94 6.13 -24.80
N LEU A 147 19.43 6.49 -23.61
CA LEU A 147 20.29 7.66 -23.46
C LEU A 147 21.72 7.28 -23.86
N VAL A 148 22.09 7.51 -25.11
CA VAL A 148 23.49 7.40 -25.56
C VAL A 148 24.23 8.65 -25.09
N GLN A 149 25.06 8.53 -24.05
CA GLN A 149 26.00 9.58 -23.68
C GLN A 149 27.25 9.48 -24.56
N PRO A 150 27.77 10.60 -25.10
CA PRO A 150 29.04 10.56 -25.82
C PRO A 150 30.17 10.15 -24.87
N TYR A 151 31.00 9.21 -25.31
CA TYR A 151 32.23 8.84 -24.63
C TYR A 151 33.20 10.05 -24.64
N SER A 152 33.45 10.61 -23.46
CA SER A 152 34.51 11.59 -23.26
C SER A 152 35.83 10.84 -23.11
N THR A 153 36.68 10.86 -24.13
CA THR A 153 38.11 10.56 -23.94
C THR A 153 38.73 11.62 -23.04
N GLN A 154 38.83 11.36 -21.75
CA GLN A 154 39.79 12.08 -20.92
C GLN A 154 41.18 11.49 -21.16
N ARG A 155 41.90 12.20 -22.05
CA ARG A 155 43.34 12.18 -22.37
C ARG A 155 43.91 10.91 -23.00
#